data_AF-A0A1X0U8T3-F1
#
_entry.id   AF-A0A1X0U8T3-F1
#
_cell.length_a   1.000
_cell.length_b   1.000
_cell.length_c   1.000
_cell.angle_alpha   90.00
_cell.angle_beta   90.00
_cell.angle_gamma   90.00
#
_symmetry.space_group_name_H-M   'P 1'
#
loop_
_entity.id
_entity.type
_entity.pdbx_description
1 polymer ?
#
loop_
_entity_poly.entity_id
_entity_poly.type
_entity_poly.pdbx_seq_one_letter_code
_entity_poly.pdbx_strand_id
1 'polypeptide(L)'
;MSSDARDGYTVDLQLLDQTTELIAGFVASLETTLADIDSDVVQRLLQVWGGEGSEAFQERQSRWTAAIARAHGEVEEMRLAARTAHANYSAAKSTNISMLGR
;
A
#
# COMPACT_ATOMS: atom_id res chain seq x y z
N MET A 1 -38.10 -9.77 -25.12
CA MET A 1 -37.18 -8.63 -25.22
C MET A 1 -37.16 -7.92 -23.88
N SER A 2 -36.33 -8.39 -22.94
CA SER A 2 -36.05 -7.63 -21.70
C SER A 2 -34.62 -7.14 -21.82
N SER A 3 -34.49 -5.81 -21.87
CA SER A 3 -33.25 -5.08 -22.00
C SER A 3 -32.39 -5.32 -20.77
N ASP A 4 -31.42 -6.22 -20.88
CA ASP A 4 -30.27 -6.30 -19.98
C ASP A 4 -29.37 -5.09 -20.28
N ALA A 5 -29.82 -3.94 -19.78
CA ALA A 5 -29.15 -2.67 -19.96
C ALA A 5 -27.87 -2.69 -19.12
N ARG A 6 -26.80 -3.28 -19.68
CA ARG A 6 -25.39 -3.00 -19.38
C ARG A 6 -25.20 -2.38 -18.00
N ASP A 7 -25.25 -3.18 -16.94
CA ASP A 7 -24.79 -2.74 -15.62
C ASP A 7 -23.33 -2.32 -15.79
N GLY A 8 -23.14 -1.02 -15.99
CA GLY A 8 -21.85 -0.43 -16.28
C GLY A 8 -20.95 -0.70 -15.09
N TYR A 9 -19.87 -1.44 -15.32
CA TYR A 9 -18.84 -1.67 -14.32
C TYR A 9 -18.38 -0.31 -13.77
N THR A 10 -18.85 0.02 -12.57
CA THR A 10 -18.51 1.26 -11.88
C THR A 10 -17.46 0.90 -10.85
N VAL A 11 -16.24 1.39 -11.07
CA VAL A 11 -15.17 1.27 -10.09
C VAL A 11 -15.55 2.14 -8.89
N ASP A 12 -15.66 1.54 -7.71
CA ASP A 12 -15.79 2.28 -6.46
C ASP A 12 -14.43 2.87 -6.10
N LEU A 13 -14.22 4.10 -6.57
CA LEU A 13 -12.97 4.84 -6.38
C LEU A 13 -12.74 5.21 -4.90
N GLN A 14 -13.82 5.37 -4.13
CA GLN A 14 -13.72 5.65 -2.70
C GLN A 14 -13.22 4.41 -1.96
N LEU A 15 -13.74 3.23 -2.29
CA LEU A 15 -13.26 1.96 -1.73
C LEU A 15 -11.79 1.72 -2.08
N LEU A 16 -11.37 2.08 -3.30
CA LEU A 16 -9.98 1.95 -3.73
C LEU A 16 -9.04 2.87 -2.91
N ASP A 17 -9.43 4.14 -2.70
CA ASP A 17 -8.67 5.08 -1.87
C ASP A 17 -8.56 4.58 -0.42
N GLN A 18 -9.69 4.16 0.18
CA GLN A 18 -9.71 3.61 1.54
C GLN A 18 -8.83 2.37 1.69
N THR A 19 -8.87 1.47 0.71
CA THR A 19 -8.04 0.26 0.72
C THR A 19 -6.56 0.61 0.65
N THR A 20 -6.20 1.60 -0.17
CA THR A 20 -4.80 2.07 -0.29
C THR A 20 -4.31 2.69 1.01
N GLU A 21 -5.13 3.50 1.68
CA GLU A 21 -4.80 4.08 2.99
C GLU A 21 -4.61 3.01 4.08
N LEU A 22 -5.47 1.99 4.11
CA LEU A 22 -5.36 0.89 5.06
C LEU A 22 -4.05 0.11 4.87
N ILE A 23 -3.68 -0.20 3.62
CA ILE A 23 -2.42 -0.90 3.34
C ILE A 23 -1.22 -0.02 3.71
N ALA A 24 -1.24 1.28 3.40
CA ALA A 24 -0.19 2.20 3.78
C ALA A 24 0.03 2.25 5.31
N GLY A 25 -1.06 2.34 6.07
CA GLY A 25 -1.02 2.32 7.54
C GLY A 25 -0.45 1.01 8.08
N PHE A 26 -0.81 -0.13 7.47
CA PHE A 26 -0.27 -1.42 7.84
C PHE A 26 1.24 -1.53 7.59
N VAL A 27 1.73 -1.08 6.43
CA VAL A 27 3.17 -1.08 6.10
C VAL A 27 3.96 -0.20 7.08
N ALA A 28 3.45 0.99 7.42
CA ALA A 28 4.07 1.87 8.41
C ALA A 28 4.12 1.25 9.82
N SER A 29 3.07 0.51 10.21
CA SER A 29 3.03 -0.23 11.47
C SER A 29 4.07 -1.35 11.52
N LEU A 30 4.23 -2.09 10.41
CA LEU A 30 5.27 -3.12 10.30
C LEU A 30 6.68 -2.52 10.40
N GLU A 31 6.92 -1.38 9.75
CA GLU A 31 8.20 -0.68 9.81
C GLU A 31 8.55 -0.27 11.23
N THR A 32 7.59 0.35 11.93
CA THR A 32 7.74 0.74 13.34
C THR A 32 8.04 -0.47 14.22
N THR A 33 7.27 -1.55 14.06
CA THR A 33 7.44 -2.78 14.84
C THR A 33 8.84 -3.40 14.64
N LEU A 34 9.34 -3.41 13.41
CA LEU A 34 10.68 -3.94 13.13
C LEU A 34 11.79 -3.03 13.65
N ALA A 35 11.61 -1.71 13.61
CA ALA A 35 12.55 -0.77 14.19
C ALA A 35 12.61 -0.91 15.73
N ASP A 36 11.46 -1.13 16.38
CA ASP A 36 11.38 -1.37 17.81
C ASP A 36 12.08 -2.67 18.21
N ILE A 37 11.84 -3.77 17.47
CA ILE A 37 12.53 -5.06 17.66
C ILE A 37 14.04 -4.88 17.49
N ASP A 38 14.47 -4.20 16.43
CA ASP A 38 15.89 -3.95 16.20
C ASP A 38 16.50 -3.17 17.35
N SER A 39 15.89 -2.04 17.74
CA SER A 39 16.37 -1.22 18.86
C SER A 39 16.45 -2.02 20.16
N ASP A 40 15.43 -2.80 20.51
CA ASP A 40 15.41 -3.57 21.75
C ASP A 40 16.42 -4.72 21.76
N VAL A 41 16.56 -5.42 20.64
CA VAL A 41 17.45 -6.57 20.53
C VAL A 41 18.90 -6.11 20.39
N VAL A 42 19.18 -5.24 19.42
CA VAL A 42 20.51 -4.72 19.11
C VAL A 42 21.06 -3.96 20.30
N GLN A 43 20.33 -3.00 20.87
CA GLN A 43 20.91 -2.18 21.95
C GLN A 43 21.14 -2.95 23.26
N ARG A 44 20.31 -3.96 23.57
CA ARG A 44 20.42 -4.68 24.85
C ARG A 44 21.34 -5.89 24.78
N LEU A 45 21.48 -6.51 23.61
CA LEU A 45 22.17 -7.81 23.49
C LEU A 45 23.49 -7.75 22.72
N LEU A 46 23.84 -6.64 22.03
CA LEU A 46 25.06 -6.59 21.19
C LEU A 46 26.36 -6.95 21.90
N GLN A 47 26.46 -6.67 23.20
CA GLN A 47 27.66 -6.91 23.99
C GLN A 47 27.94 -8.40 24.23
N VAL A 48 26.91 -9.25 24.12
CA VAL A 48 26.97 -10.67 24.51
C VAL A 48 26.39 -11.63 23.48
N TRP A 49 25.67 -11.13 22.47
CA TRP A 49 25.00 -11.94 21.46
C TRP A 49 25.76 -11.97 20.13
N GLY A 50 26.68 -12.93 20.03
CA GLY A 50 27.41 -13.27 18.81
C GLY A 50 27.09 -14.69 18.31
N GLY A 51 27.83 -15.11 17.28
CA GLY A 51 27.69 -16.44 16.66
C GLY A 51 26.53 -16.53 15.68
N GLU A 52 26.25 -17.75 15.23
CA GLU A 52 25.33 -18.07 14.13
C GLU A 52 23.91 -17.48 14.31
N GLY A 53 23.41 -17.40 15.54
CA GLY A 53 22.10 -16.80 15.83
C GLY A 53 22.03 -15.30 15.56
N SER A 54 23.11 -14.58 15.83
CA SER A 54 23.23 -13.14 15.58
C SER A 54 23.33 -12.86 14.07
N GLU A 55 24.09 -13.69 13.34
CA GLU A 55 24.21 -13.62 11.89
C GLU A 55 22.87 -13.90 11.19
N ALA A 56 22.16 -14.95 11.60
CA ALA A 56 20.85 -15.28 11.06
C ALA A 56 19.80 -14.18 11.34
N PHE A 57 19.88 -13.53 12.50
CA PHE A 57 19.03 -12.38 12.81
C PHE A 57 19.32 -11.20 11.88
N GLN A 58 20.59 -10.83 11.69
CA GLN A 58 20.99 -9.73 10.81
C GLN A 58 20.58 -9.97 9.36
N GLU A 59 20.73 -11.20 8.85
CA GLU A 59 20.26 -11.57 7.51
C GLU A 59 18.74 -11.37 7.39
N ARG A 60 18.00 -11.86 8.38
CA ARG A 60 16.53 -11.79 8.37
C ARG A 60 16.05 -10.35 8.50
N GLN A 61 16.70 -9.55 9.34
CA GLN A 61 16.44 -8.13 9.49
C GLN A 61 16.64 -7.39 8.16
N SER A 62 17.79 -7.60 7.49
CA SER A 62 18.05 -7.02 6.17
C SER A 62 16.97 -7.38 5.15
N ARG A 63 16.56 -8.65 5.13
CA ARG A 63 15.49 -9.12 4.24
C ARG A 63 14.15 -8.48 4.54
N TRP A 64 13.80 -8.28 5.81
CA TRP A 64 12.56 -7.62 6.20
C TRP A 64 12.57 -6.13 5.85
N THR A 65 13.66 -5.43 6.14
CA THR A 65 13.83 -4.01 5.75
C THR A 65 13.66 -3.84 4.24
N ALA A 66 14.28 -4.72 3.44
CA ALA A 66 14.14 -4.68 1.99
C ALA A 66 12.70 -4.97 1.53
N ALA A 67 11.98 -5.87 2.21
CA ALA A 67 10.58 -6.17 1.87
C ALA A 67 9.64 -5.00 2.18
N ILE A 68 9.82 -4.33 3.33
CA ILE A 68 9.04 -3.15 3.69
C ILE A 68 9.30 -1.99 2.72
N ALA A 69 10.57 -1.75 2.36
CA ALA A 69 10.91 -0.73 1.39
C ALA A 69 10.23 -0.97 0.02
N ARG A 70 10.17 -2.23 -0.44
CA ARG A 70 9.41 -2.58 -1.65
C ARG A 70 7.91 -2.35 -1.48
N ALA A 71 7.33 -2.77 -0.36
CA ALA A 71 5.91 -2.59 -0.09
C ALA A 71 5.50 -1.11 -0.09
N HIS A 72 6.33 -0.21 0.47
CA HIS A 72 6.12 1.23 0.38
C HIS A 72 6.05 1.73 -1.07
N GLY A 73 6.97 1.27 -1.92
CA GLY A 73 6.97 1.60 -3.35
C GLY A 73 5.69 1.13 -4.05
N GLU A 74 5.30 -0.12 -3.83
CA GLU A 74 4.08 -0.72 -4.40
C GLU A 74 2.81 0.02 -3.95
N VAL A 75 2.72 0.42 -2.67
CA VAL A 75 1.61 1.21 -2.15
C VAL A 75 1.54 2.59 -2.80
N GLU A 76 2.68 3.25 -3.02
CA GLU A 76 2.69 4.55 -3.69
C GLU A 76 2.27 4.44 -5.17
N GLU A 77 2.68 3.36 -5.84
CA GLU A 77 2.20 3.05 -7.20
C GLU A 77 0.69 2.82 -7.23
N MET A 78 0.15 2.06 -6.29
CA MET A 78 -1.30 1.86 -6.13
C MET A 78 -2.03 3.19 -5.93
N ARG A 79 -1.48 4.07 -5.09
CA ARG A 79 -2.05 5.40 -4.80
C ARG A 79 -2.05 6.31 -6.02
N LEU A 80 -0.98 6.29 -6.81
CA LEU A 80 -0.89 7.04 -8.06
C LEU A 80 -1.89 6.53 -9.10
N ALA A 81 -2.04 5.21 -9.22
CA ALA A 81 -3.01 4.58 -10.09
C ALA A 81 -4.45 4.94 -9.70
N ALA A 82 -4.78 4.89 -8.40
CA ALA A 82 -6.09 5.27 -7.87
C ALA A 82 -6.44 6.74 -8.19
N ARG A 83 -5.50 7.66 -7.94
CA ARG A 83 -5.66 9.09 -8.29
C ARG A 83 -5.89 9.32 -9.76
N THR A 84 -5.13 8.63 -10.61
CA THR A 84 -5.24 8.72 -12.06
C THR A 84 -6.61 8.22 -12.52
N ALA A 85 -7.07 7.09 -11.98
CA ALA A 85 -8.41 6.58 -12.24
C ALA A 85 -9.47 7.59 -11.80
N HIS A 86 -9.35 8.16 -10.61
CA HIS A 86 -10.32 9.11 -10.09
C HIS A 86 -10.43 10.37 -10.97
N ALA A 87 -9.30 10.92 -11.43
CA ALA A 87 -9.28 12.05 -12.35
C ALA A 87 -9.96 11.71 -13.69
N ASN A 88 -9.62 10.55 -14.27
CA ASN A 88 -10.16 10.11 -15.56
C ASN A 88 -11.67 9.87 -15.51
N TYR A 89 -12.16 9.17 -14.49
CA TYR A 89 -13.59 8.91 -14.31
C TYR A 89 -14.37 10.20 -14.03
N SER A 90 -13.83 11.13 -13.25
CA SER A 90 -14.47 12.41 -12.96
C SER A 90 -14.57 13.29 -14.20
N ALA A 91 -13.50 13.33 -15.01
CA ALA A 91 -13.49 14.04 -16.28
C ALA A 91 -14.52 13.45 -17.26
N ALA A 92 -14.54 12.14 -17.43
CA ALA A 92 -15.50 11.45 -18.30
C ALA A 92 -16.96 11.72 -17.85
N LYS A 93 -17.24 11.67 -16.55
CA LYS A 93 -18.56 12.00 -16.01
C LYS A 93 -18.95 13.46 -16.29
N SER A 94 -18.03 14.40 -16.07
CA SER A 94 -18.26 15.83 -16.35
C SER A 94 -18.54 16.08 -17.83
N THR A 95 -17.72 15.49 -18.72
CA THR A 95 -17.92 15.57 -20.17
C THR A 95 -19.27 14.99 -20.58
N ASN A 96 -19.63 13.81 -20.08
CA ASN A 96 -20.92 13.19 -20.37
C ASN A 96 -22.10 14.05 -19.90
N ILE A 97 -22.04 14.65 -18.71
CA ILE A 97 -23.05 15.59 -18.22
C ILE A 97 -23.13 16.82 -19.14
N SER A 98 -21.98 17.37 -19.56
CA SER A 98 -21.95 18.55 -20.45
C SER A 98 -22.50 18.29 -21.86
N MET A 99 -22.31 17.06 -22.37
CA MET A 99 -22.74 16.67 -23.71
C MET A 99 -24.18 16.16 -23.76
N LEU A 100 -24.63 15.43 -22.71
CA LEU A 100 -25.93 14.76 -22.66
C LEU A 100 -26.95 15.49 -21.77
N GLY A 101 -26.54 16.54 -21.05
CA GLY A 101 -27.40 17.37 -20.20
C GLY A 101 -28.21 18.44 -20.96
N ARG A 102 -28.82 18.07 -22.09
CA ARG A 102 -29.92 18.80 -22.73
C ARG A 102 -31.14 17.90 -22.84
#